data_AF-A0A9E3BD92-F1
#
_entry.id   AF-A0A9E3BD92-F1
#
_cell.length_a   1.000
_cell.length_b   1.000
_cell.length_c   1.000
_cell.angle_alpha   90.00
_cell.angle_beta   90.00
_cell.angle_gamma   90.00
#
_symmetry.space_group_name_H-M   'P 1'
#
loop_
_entity.id
_entity.type
_entity.pdbx_description
1 polymer ?
#
loop_
_entity_poly.entity_id
_entity_poly.type
_entity_poly.pdbx_seq_one_letter_code
_entity_poly.pdbx_strand_id
1 'polypeptide(L)'
;MRKWKRVETVDGPRYRSALDPHEAGLLKNLVGSMIGMLNERESSSPPDELEQITGMKTGNTEPPGNATLRRLLPDFSKPDDTKPPDDGAIDSLNAALRSLHEPDIIDAKRVAAQQLLDTL
;
A
#
# COMPACT_ATOMS: atom_id res chain seq x y z
N MET A 1 13.53 -8.51 -18.70
CA MET A 1 12.54 -9.55 -18.33
C MET A 1 12.22 -10.42 -19.55
N ARG A 2 12.26 -11.74 -19.40
CA ARG A 2 11.95 -12.69 -20.50
C ARG A 2 10.43 -12.83 -20.71
N LYS A 3 10.04 -13.43 -21.85
CA LYS A 3 8.63 -13.77 -22.10
C LYS A 3 8.14 -14.78 -21.07
N TRP A 4 6.90 -14.60 -20.61
CA TRP A 4 6.23 -15.55 -19.73
C TRP A 4 6.05 -16.90 -20.41
N LYS A 5 6.37 -17.97 -19.70
CA LYS A 5 6.19 -19.36 -20.15
C LYS A 5 5.28 -20.09 -19.17
N ARG A 6 4.25 -20.75 -19.71
CA ARG A 6 3.46 -21.76 -18.99
C ARG A 6 4.29 -23.02 -18.80
N VAL A 7 4.33 -23.53 -17.59
CA VAL A 7 5.04 -24.76 -17.20
C VAL A 7 4.05 -25.64 -16.43
N GLU A 8 3.92 -26.88 -16.85
CA GLU A 8 3.15 -27.87 -16.09
C GLU A 8 3.95 -28.32 -14.87
N THR A 9 3.34 -28.23 -13.69
CA THR A 9 3.92 -28.71 -12.43
C THR A 9 3.01 -29.76 -11.80
N VAL A 10 3.50 -30.46 -10.77
CA VAL A 10 2.72 -31.47 -10.05
C VAL A 10 1.46 -30.87 -9.40
N ASP A 11 1.52 -29.58 -9.06
CA ASP A 11 0.41 -28.81 -8.47
C ASP A 11 -0.47 -28.09 -9.52
N GLY A 12 -0.27 -28.38 -10.82
CA GLY A 12 -0.98 -27.74 -11.93
C GLY A 12 -0.14 -26.70 -12.71
N PRO A 13 -0.75 -25.96 -13.64
CA PRO A 13 -0.03 -25.05 -14.52
C PRO A 13 0.46 -23.80 -13.78
N ARG A 14 1.74 -23.46 -13.94
CA ARG A 14 2.35 -22.23 -13.42
C ARG A 14 2.88 -21.36 -14.56
N TYR A 15 2.86 -20.05 -14.39
CA TYR A 15 3.47 -19.09 -15.31
C TYR A 15 4.76 -18.56 -14.69
N ARG A 16 5.88 -18.69 -15.40
CA ARG A 16 7.18 -18.17 -14.95
C ARG A 16 7.81 -17.26 -15.99
N SER A 17 8.61 -16.31 -15.53
CA SER A 17 9.54 -15.53 -16.34
C SER A 17 10.93 -15.60 -15.72
N ALA A 18 11.93 -14.98 -16.35
CA ALA A 18 13.26 -14.81 -15.80
C ALA A 18 13.66 -13.33 -15.89
N LEU A 19 14.39 -12.89 -14.87
CA LEU A 19 14.97 -11.56 -14.76
C LEU A 19 16.49 -11.69 -14.86
N ASP A 20 17.14 -10.72 -15.49
CA ASP A 20 18.59 -10.62 -15.39
C ASP A 20 18.99 -10.15 -13.98
N PRO A 21 20.20 -10.48 -13.47
CA PRO A 21 20.58 -10.16 -12.09
C PRO A 21 20.42 -8.68 -11.72
N HIS A 22 20.67 -7.77 -12.65
CA HIS A 22 20.48 -6.34 -12.44
C HIS A 22 19.01 -5.94 -12.31
N GLU A 23 18.12 -6.55 -13.10
CA GLU A 23 16.67 -6.28 -13.04
C GLU A 23 16.10 -6.75 -11.69
N ALA A 24 16.48 -7.94 -11.24
CA ALA A 24 16.10 -8.46 -9.93
C ALA A 24 16.62 -7.56 -8.79
N GLY A 25 17.87 -7.09 -8.89
CA GLY A 25 18.45 -6.14 -7.95
C GLY A 25 17.69 -4.80 -7.89
N LEU A 26 17.30 -4.27 -9.05
CA LEU A 26 16.50 -3.04 -9.13
C LEU A 26 15.13 -3.23 -8.45
N LEU A 27 14.42 -4.32 -8.76
CA LEU A 27 13.13 -4.61 -8.13
C LEU A 27 13.25 -4.75 -6.62
N LYS A 28 14.26 -5.48 -6.13
CA LYS A 28 14.52 -5.63 -4.69
C LYS A 28 14.72 -4.28 -4.00
N ASN A 29 15.50 -3.38 -4.61
CA ASN A 29 15.74 -2.04 -4.06
C ASN A 29 14.48 -1.18 -4.06
N LEU A 30 13.70 -1.19 -5.14
CA LEU A 30 12.45 -0.42 -5.25
C LEU A 30 11.41 -0.90 -4.24
N VAL A 31 11.22 -2.22 -4.13
CA VAL A 31 10.26 -2.82 -3.19
C VAL A 31 10.72 -2.61 -1.75
N GLY A 32 12.01 -2.72 -1.46
CA GLY A 32 12.57 -2.41 -0.13
C GLY A 32 12.35 -0.95 0.27
N SER A 33 12.58 -0.01 -0.65
CA SER A 33 12.29 1.43 -0.41
C SER A 33 10.79 1.67 -0.18
N MET A 34 9.92 1.00 -0.94
CA MET A 34 8.47 1.08 -0.74
C MET A 34 8.05 0.57 0.64
N ILE A 35 8.56 -0.59 1.08
CA ILE A 35 8.30 -1.11 2.43
C ILE A 35 8.77 -0.10 3.49
N GLY A 36 9.97 0.48 3.31
CA GLY A 36 10.47 1.54 4.19
C GLY A 36 9.51 2.72 4.33
N MET A 37 8.98 3.24 3.21
CA MET A 37 7.99 4.32 3.23
C MET A 37 6.67 3.92 3.92
N LEU A 38 6.22 2.66 3.75
CA LEU A 38 5.03 2.15 4.44
C LEU A 38 5.25 1.98 5.95
N ASN A 39 6.47 1.62 6.37
CA ASN A 39 6.85 1.52 7.78
C ASN A 39 6.88 2.89 8.46
N GLU A 40 7.51 3.87 7.81
CA GLU A 40 7.53 5.26 8.27
C GLU A 40 6.12 5.86 8.35
N ARG A 41 5.25 5.50 7.39
CA ARG A 41 3.85 5.93 7.41
C ARG A 41 3.07 5.38 8.59
N GLU A 42 3.19 4.08 8.88
CA GLU A 42 2.50 3.50 10.04
C GLU A 42 3.04 4.09 11.35
N SER A 43 4.37 4.20 11.50
CA SER A 43 4.98 4.65 12.76
C SER A 43 4.79 6.14 13.07
N SER A 44 4.44 6.95 12.07
CA SER A 44 4.09 8.36 12.24
C SER A 44 2.63 8.60 12.60
N SER A 45 1.80 7.54 12.63
CA SER A 45 0.42 7.65 13.09
C SER A 45 0.39 8.07 14.57
N PRO A 46 -0.52 8.98 14.98
CA PRO A 46 -0.63 9.38 16.38
C PRO A 46 -0.86 8.15 17.27
N PRO A 47 -0.18 8.05 18.43
CA PRO A 47 -0.44 6.97 19.38
C PRO A 47 -1.88 7.08 19.87
N ASP A 48 -2.64 5.99 19.73
CA ASP A 48 -4.06 5.99 20.04
C ASP A 48 -4.33 5.39 21.44
N GLU A 49 -4.80 6.24 22.36
CA GLU A 49 -5.27 5.79 23.68
C GLU A 49 -6.46 4.82 23.56
N LEU A 50 -7.24 4.89 22.46
CA LEU A 50 -8.33 3.98 22.17
C LEU A 50 -7.84 2.62 21.65
N GLU A 51 -6.66 2.51 21.04
CA GLU A 51 -6.07 1.21 20.65
C GLU A 51 -5.87 0.34 21.89
N GLN A 52 -5.43 0.93 23.00
CA GLN A 52 -5.24 0.21 24.27
C GLN A 52 -6.56 -0.31 24.86
N ILE A 53 -7.69 0.31 24.50
CA ILE A 53 -9.01 -0.01 25.03
C ILE A 53 -9.78 -0.94 24.07
N THR A 54 -9.60 -0.77 22.76
CA THR A 54 -10.41 -1.44 21.72
C THR A 54 -9.65 -2.50 20.93
N GLY A 55 -8.31 -2.48 20.97
CA GLY A 55 -7.44 -3.33 20.14
C GLY A 55 -7.43 -2.96 18.65
N MET A 56 -8.09 -1.87 18.25
CA MET A 56 -8.10 -1.38 16.87
C MET A 56 -6.98 -0.37 16.67
N LYS A 57 -6.08 -0.66 15.72
CA LYS A 57 -5.07 0.31 15.26
C LYS A 57 -5.75 1.42 14.48
N THR A 58 -5.51 2.66 14.88
CA THR A 58 -5.99 3.83 14.15
C THR A 58 -4.87 4.41 13.29
N GLY A 59 -5.15 4.60 12.00
CA GLY A 59 -4.21 5.17 11.03
C GLY A 59 -4.20 6.70 11.03
N ASN A 60 -3.35 7.26 10.17
CA ASN A 60 -3.28 8.70 9.93
C ASN A 60 -4.62 9.27 9.41
N THR A 61 -5.03 10.44 9.89
CA THR A 61 -6.15 11.19 9.30
C THR A 61 -5.68 12.00 8.09
N GLU A 62 -4.49 12.60 8.18
CA GLU A 62 -3.90 13.43 7.14
C GLU A 62 -3.46 12.62 5.91
N PRO A 63 -3.63 13.13 4.69
CA PRO A 63 -3.16 12.47 3.48
C PRO A 63 -1.63 12.36 3.44
N PRO A 64 -1.06 11.39 2.70
CA PRO A 64 0.39 11.27 2.62
C PRO A 64 1.05 12.51 2.02
N GLY A 65 2.12 13.00 2.65
CA GLY A 65 2.80 14.23 2.24
C GLY A 65 3.47 14.14 0.87
N ASN A 66 3.99 12.97 0.48
CA ASN A 66 4.68 12.77 -0.80
C ASN A 66 3.80 12.10 -1.87
N ALA A 67 4.12 12.35 -3.14
CA ALA A 67 3.33 11.86 -4.28
C ALA A 67 3.38 10.34 -4.45
N THR A 68 4.47 9.68 -4.06
CA THR A 68 4.64 8.23 -4.18
C THR A 68 3.71 7.50 -3.21
N LEU A 69 3.71 7.88 -1.94
CA LEU A 69 2.78 7.35 -0.95
C LEU A 69 1.34 7.69 -1.29
N ARG A 70 1.03 8.87 -1.84
CA ARG A 70 -0.33 9.19 -2.34
C ARG A 70 -0.82 8.26 -3.45
N ARG A 71 0.09 7.72 -4.28
CA ARG A 71 -0.27 6.69 -5.28
C ARG A 71 -0.51 5.33 -4.64
N LEU A 72 0.23 5.01 -3.58
CA LEU A 72 0.09 3.74 -2.86
C LEU A 72 -1.13 3.74 -1.95
N LEU A 73 -1.43 4.88 -1.32
CA LEU A 73 -2.48 5.13 -0.33
C LEU A 73 -3.32 6.34 -0.79
N PRO A 74 -4.10 6.19 -1.87
CA PRO A 74 -4.93 7.27 -2.39
C PRO A 74 -6.11 7.56 -1.47
N ASP A 75 -6.75 8.71 -1.68
CA ASP A 75 -8.07 9.00 -1.10
C ASP A 75 -9.12 7.99 -1.57
N PHE A 76 -10.08 7.70 -0.69
CA PHE A 76 -11.17 6.77 -0.95
C PHE A 76 -12.22 7.39 -1.88
N SER A 77 -12.43 8.70 -1.74
CA SER A 77 -13.37 9.49 -2.54
C SER A 77 -12.65 10.65 -3.20
N LYS A 78 -13.02 10.93 -4.45
CA LYS A 78 -12.53 12.11 -5.18
C LYS A 78 -13.61 13.19 -5.19
N PRO A 79 -13.24 14.48 -5.17
CA PRO A 79 -14.15 15.56 -5.48
C PRO A 79 -14.80 15.33 -6.85
N ASP A 80 -16.10 15.64 -6.93
CA ASP A 80 -16.83 15.62 -8.19
C ASP A 80 -16.78 17.03 -8.80
N ASP A 81 -15.97 17.21 -9.84
CA ASP A 81 -15.77 18.50 -10.50
C ASP A 81 -17.06 19.10 -11.11
N THR A 82 -18.13 18.31 -11.20
CA THR A 82 -19.44 18.75 -11.72
C THR A 82 -20.40 19.27 -10.65
N LYS A 83 -20.06 19.10 -9.38
CA LYS A 83 -20.88 19.53 -8.24
C LYS A 83 -20.31 20.79 -7.58
N PRO A 84 -21.16 21.60 -6.93
CA PRO A 84 -20.67 22.68 -6.08
C PRO A 84 -19.74 22.11 -4.99
N PRO A 85 -18.78 22.91 -4.50
CA PRO A 85 -17.86 22.50 -3.44
C PRO A 85 -18.63 21.97 -2.21
N ASP A 86 -18.20 20.84 -1.67
CA ASP A 86 -18.89 20.15 -0.57
C ASP A 86 -18.46 20.63 0.83
N ASP A 87 -18.16 21.92 1.00
CA ASP A 87 -17.73 22.56 2.27
C ASP A 87 -16.72 21.74 3.13
N GLY A 88 -15.83 20.98 2.48
CA GLY A 88 -14.83 20.12 3.15
C GLY A 88 -15.34 18.75 3.65
N ALA A 89 -16.58 18.38 3.39
CA ALA A 89 -17.15 17.10 3.85
C ALA A 89 -16.43 15.89 3.21
N ILE A 90 -16.04 15.95 1.94
CA ILE A 90 -15.23 14.90 1.29
C ILE A 90 -13.88 14.72 1.99
N ASP A 91 -13.23 15.81 2.40
CA ASP A 91 -11.94 15.74 3.10
C ASP A 91 -12.11 15.11 4.48
N SER A 92 -13.17 15.49 5.21
CA SER A 92 -13.49 14.88 6.51
C SER A 92 -13.83 13.39 6.39
N LEU A 93 -14.52 12.98 5.33
CA LEU A 93 -14.83 11.59 5.02
C LEU A 93 -13.55 10.81 4.71
N ASN A 94 -12.68 11.34 3.86
CA ASN A 94 -11.41 10.71 3.53
C ASN A 94 -10.51 10.58 4.76
N ALA A 95 -10.48 11.59 5.64
CA ALA A 95 -9.73 11.53 6.90
C ALA A 95 -10.22 10.39 7.81
N ALA A 96 -11.55 10.25 7.98
CA ALA A 96 -12.15 9.18 8.77
C ALA A 96 -11.89 7.79 8.18
N LEU A 97 -12.08 7.63 6.86
CA LEU A 97 -11.86 6.35 6.19
C LEU A 97 -10.39 5.92 6.22
N ARG A 98 -9.46 6.88 6.09
CA ARG A 98 -8.04 6.61 6.20
C ARG A 98 -7.66 6.17 7.61
N SER A 99 -8.16 6.88 8.61
CA SER A 99 -7.97 6.53 10.02
C SER A 99 -8.43 5.10 10.31
N LEU A 100 -9.52 4.64 9.69
CA LEU A 100 -10.04 3.28 9.90
C LEU A 100 -9.34 2.20 9.06
N HIS A 101 -8.98 2.47 7.80
CA HIS A 101 -8.59 1.43 6.84
C HIS A 101 -7.13 1.45 6.41
N GLU A 102 -6.41 2.57 6.60
CA GLU A 102 -5.01 2.66 6.17
C GLU A 102 -4.11 1.58 6.80
N PRO A 103 -4.26 1.22 8.10
CA PRO A 103 -3.43 0.17 8.72
C PRO A 103 -3.54 -1.18 7.99
N ASP A 104 -4.76 -1.66 7.75
CA ASP A 104 -4.99 -2.94 7.04
C ASP A 104 -4.50 -2.90 5.59
N ILE A 105 -4.66 -1.75 4.92
CA ILE A 105 -4.18 -1.55 3.56
C ILE A 105 -2.64 -1.58 3.51
N ILE A 106 -1.97 -0.97 4.50
CA ILE A 106 -0.52 -1.00 4.63
C ILE A 106 -0.05 -2.44 4.82
N ASP A 107 -0.67 -3.20 5.73
CA ASP A 107 -0.30 -4.58 5.99
C ASP A 107 -0.51 -5.48 4.77
N ALA A 108 -1.64 -5.35 4.07
CA ALA A 108 -1.87 -6.07 2.82
C ALA A 108 -0.80 -5.77 1.75
N LYS A 109 -0.38 -4.50 1.63
CA LYS A 109 0.69 -4.10 0.71
C LYS A 109 2.04 -4.65 1.11
N ARG A 110 2.35 -4.70 2.41
CA ARG A 110 3.59 -5.31 2.92
C ARG A 110 3.62 -6.81 2.65
N VAL A 111 2.53 -7.52 2.88
CA VAL A 111 2.42 -8.95 2.57
C VAL A 111 2.64 -9.19 1.07
N ALA A 112 2.00 -8.41 0.20
CA ALA A 112 2.19 -8.52 -1.24
C ALA A 112 3.64 -8.20 -1.67
N ALA A 113 4.26 -7.19 -1.05
CA ALA A 113 5.66 -6.83 -1.29
C ALA A 113 6.61 -7.95 -0.88
N GLN A 114 6.40 -8.55 0.30
CA GLN A 114 7.20 -9.68 0.77
C GLN A 114 7.03 -10.90 -0.13
N GLN A 115 5.79 -11.21 -0.51
CA GLN A 115 5.49 -12.30 -1.44
C GLN A 115 6.21 -12.13 -2.78
N LEU A 116 6.36 -10.89 -3.28
CA LEU A 116 7.15 -10.61 -4.47
C LEU A 116 8.63 -10.85 -4.21
N LEU A 117 9.19 -10.32 -3.12
CA LEU A 117 10.61 -10.49 -2.78
C LEU A 117 11.01 -11.97 -2.63
N ASP A 118 10.12 -12.79 -2.06
CA ASP A 118 10.35 -14.24 -1.89
C ASP A 118 10.36 -15.00 -3.23
N THR A 119 9.92 -14.36 -4.32
CA THR A 119 9.88 -14.94 -5.68
C THR A 119 10.98 -14.43 -6.60
N LEU A 120 11.79 -13.47 -6.17
CA LEU A 120 12.95 -12.95 -6.92
C LEU A 120 14.18 -13.84 -6.75
#